data_AF-A0ABD0Y117-F1
#
_entry.id   AF-A0ABD0Y117-F1
#
_cell.length_a   1.000
_cell.length_b   1.000
_cell.length_c   1.000
_cell.angle_alpha   90.00
_cell.angle_beta   90.00
_cell.angle_gamma   90.00
#
_symmetry.space_group_name_H-M   'P 1'
#
loop_
_entity.id
_entity.type
_entity.pdbx_description
1 polymer ?
#
loop_
_entity_poly.entity_id
_entity_poly.type
_entity_poly.pdbx_seq_one_letter_code
_entity_poly.pdbx_strand_id
1 'polypeptide(L)'
;MPTAGGWSGIMPATEKVKKICLQIMPDVQKKMEKNIKHLTAMTFQQQVLGGHKFCIKTCADTEDHVYVTVLEDLSGKLELESVDVRKLSTQSDAANAFPDILEVKQQAEQRAGKKYDLFKATCADTEDHVYVTVLEDLSGKLELESVDVRKLSTQSDAANAFPDILEVKQQAEQRAGKKYDLFKAVNFKTLETNLCGYTTYFVKVHVNTNHDGYVILRIGHPVVPNPKSKLINLLENKTLNDPVEYFE
;
A
#
# COMPACT_ATOMS: atom_id res chain seq x y z
N MET A 1 1.58 -28.57 4.10
CA MET A 1 0.22 -28.74 3.55
C MET A 1 -0.76 -28.19 4.58
N PRO A 2 -1.82 -27.45 4.18
CA PRO A 2 -2.85 -27.00 5.13
C PRO A 2 -3.56 -28.21 5.75
N THR A 3 -3.94 -28.10 7.03
CA THR A 3 -4.88 -29.03 7.66
C THR A 3 -6.28 -28.80 7.09
N ALA A 4 -7.10 -29.86 7.01
CA ALA A 4 -8.48 -29.73 6.55
C ALA A 4 -9.24 -28.71 7.42
N GLY A 5 -9.90 -27.73 6.79
CA GLY A 5 -10.61 -26.64 7.45
C GLY A 5 -9.75 -25.48 7.95
N GLY A 6 -8.41 -25.56 7.90
CA GLY A 6 -7.52 -24.47 8.29
C GLY A 6 -7.13 -23.56 7.12
N TRP A 7 -6.98 -22.26 7.36
CA TRP A 7 -6.35 -21.35 6.41
C TRP A 7 -4.85 -21.61 6.31
N SER A 8 -4.31 -21.51 5.10
CA SER A 8 -2.87 -21.50 4.88
C SER A 8 -2.24 -20.21 5.41
N GLY A 9 -0.91 -20.20 5.51
CA GLY A 9 -0.17 -18.94 5.56
C GLY A 9 -0.45 -18.07 4.32
N ILE A 10 -0.16 -16.78 4.44
CA ILE A 10 -0.25 -15.84 3.31
C ILE A 10 0.82 -16.19 2.30
N MET A 11 0.42 -16.39 1.06
CA MET A 11 1.32 -16.73 -0.06
C MET A 11 1.23 -15.69 -1.16
N PRO A 12 2.31 -15.46 -1.93
CA PRO A 12 2.25 -14.62 -3.12
C PRO A 12 1.29 -15.21 -4.16
N ALA A 13 0.56 -14.35 -4.88
CA ALA A 13 -0.40 -14.78 -5.88
C ALA A 13 0.27 -15.60 -7.00
N THR A 14 -0.20 -16.84 -7.16
CA THR A 14 0.24 -17.73 -8.24
C THR A 14 -0.50 -17.42 -9.54
N GLU A 15 -0.03 -17.94 -10.66
CA GLU A 15 -0.73 -17.83 -11.95
C GLU A 15 -2.16 -18.39 -11.91
N LYS A 16 -2.42 -19.41 -11.07
CA LYS A 16 -3.78 -19.92 -10.84
C LYS A 16 -4.66 -18.85 -10.18
N VAL A 17 -4.18 -18.22 -9.11
CA VAL A 17 -4.91 -17.19 -8.37
C VAL A 17 -5.15 -15.94 -9.22
N LYS A 18 -4.15 -15.53 -10.03
CA LYS A 18 -4.33 -14.43 -10.98
C LYS A 18 -5.43 -14.74 -12.01
N LYS A 19 -5.48 -15.97 -12.54
CA LYS A 19 -6.57 -16.41 -13.43
C LYS A 19 -7.93 -16.41 -12.75
N ILE A 20 -8.01 -16.87 -11.49
CA ILE A 20 -9.22 -16.79 -10.68
C ILE A 20 -9.70 -15.34 -10.61
N CYS A 21 -8.83 -14.39 -10.23
CA CYS A 21 -9.17 -12.98 -10.16
C CYS A 21 -9.70 -12.41 -11.48
N LEU A 22 -9.10 -12.78 -12.61
CA LEU A 22 -9.60 -12.35 -13.93
C LEU A 22 -11.00 -12.89 -14.23
N GLN A 23 -11.29 -14.14 -13.85
CA GLN A 23 -12.59 -14.76 -14.09
C GLN A 23 -13.69 -14.16 -13.22
N ILE A 24 -13.41 -13.87 -11.95
CA ILE A 24 -14.38 -13.30 -10.99
C ILE A 24 -14.46 -11.77 -11.04
N MET A 25 -13.60 -11.10 -11.83
CA MET A 25 -13.58 -9.64 -11.96
C MET A 25 -14.94 -9.02 -12.33
N PRO A 26 -15.74 -9.58 -13.27
CA PRO A 26 -17.06 -9.04 -13.58
C PRO A 26 -18.02 -9.08 -12.38
N ASP A 27 -17.96 -10.14 -11.58
CA ASP A 27 -18.79 -10.30 -10.39
C ASP A 27 -18.36 -9.32 -9.28
N VAL A 28 -17.05 -9.09 -9.14
CA VAL A 28 -16.48 -8.09 -8.21
C VAL A 28 -16.93 -6.69 -8.61
N GLN A 29 -16.83 -6.32 -9.89
CA GLN A 29 -17.30 -5.03 -10.40
C GLN A 29 -18.80 -4.83 -10.12
N LYS A 30 -19.61 -5.85 -10.38
CA LYS A 30 -21.05 -5.83 -10.14
C LYS A 30 -21.36 -5.64 -8.66
N LYS A 31 -20.65 -6.34 -7.76
CA LYS A 31 -20.88 -6.28 -6.31
C LYS A 31 -20.39 -4.97 -5.68
N MET A 32 -19.34 -4.36 -6.24
CA MET A 32 -18.82 -3.08 -5.77
C MET A 32 -19.53 -1.86 -6.36
N GLU A 33 -20.42 -2.05 -7.35
CA GLU A 33 -21.06 -0.98 -8.12
C GLU A 33 -20.04 0.04 -8.68
N LYS A 34 -18.82 -0.45 -9.01
CA LYS A 34 -17.70 0.37 -9.48
C LYS A 34 -17.08 -0.24 -10.73
N ASN A 35 -16.65 0.64 -11.65
CA ASN A 35 -15.93 0.23 -12.84
C ASN A 35 -14.43 0.08 -12.52
N ILE A 36 -14.02 -1.15 -12.23
CA ILE A 36 -12.63 -1.52 -11.93
C ILE A 36 -11.96 -1.92 -13.24
N LYS A 37 -10.98 -1.19 -13.75
CA LYS A 37 -10.26 -1.52 -15.00
C LYS A 37 -9.16 -2.56 -14.76
N HIS A 38 -8.57 -2.58 -13.56
CA HIS A 38 -7.53 -3.54 -13.18
C HIS A 38 -7.83 -4.17 -11.82
N LEU A 39 -7.78 -5.50 -11.75
CA LEU A 39 -7.92 -6.29 -10.53
C LEU A 39 -6.76 -7.29 -10.46
N THR A 40 -5.67 -6.91 -9.81
CA THR A 40 -4.44 -7.70 -9.78
C THR A 40 -4.31 -8.43 -8.45
N ALA A 41 -4.25 -9.76 -8.49
CA ALA A 41 -3.99 -10.57 -7.30
C ALA A 41 -2.57 -10.33 -6.76
N MET A 42 -2.45 -10.03 -5.47
CA MET A 42 -1.17 -9.79 -4.79
C MET A 42 -0.76 -10.99 -3.95
N THR A 43 -1.61 -11.34 -2.98
CA THR A 43 -1.40 -12.44 -2.05
C THR A 43 -2.70 -13.18 -1.85
N PHE A 44 -2.61 -14.41 -1.36
CA PHE A 44 -3.78 -15.18 -1.02
C PHE A 44 -3.53 -16.10 0.17
N GLN A 45 -4.62 -16.47 0.82
CA GLN A 45 -4.70 -17.62 1.69
C GLN A 45 -5.68 -18.61 1.07
N GLN A 46 -5.43 -19.90 1.28
CA GLN A 46 -6.32 -20.96 0.85
C GLN A 46 -6.75 -21.81 2.03
N GLN A 47 -7.98 -22.27 2.00
CA GLN A 47 -8.55 -23.20 2.95
C GLN A 47 -9.05 -24.42 2.18
N VAL A 48 -8.67 -25.61 2.63
CA VAL A 48 -9.12 -26.87 2.04
C VAL A 48 -10.38 -27.31 2.74
N LEU A 49 -11.47 -27.40 1.99
CA LEU A 49 -12.79 -27.89 2.41
C LEU A 49 -13.19 -29.07 1.51
N GLY A 50 -14.48 -29.32 1.29
CA GLY A 50 -14.97 -30.11 0.15
C GLY A 50 -14.80 -29.37 -1.19
N GLY A 51 -13.63 -28.78 -1.41
CA GLY A 51 -13.31 -27.77 -2.42
C GLY A 51 -12.14 -26.89 -1.93
N HIS A 52 -11.87 -25.80 -2.63
CA HIS A 52 -10.87 -24.81 -2.22
C HIS A 52 -11.53 -23.45 -1.99
N LYS A 53 -11.34 -22.87 -0.83
CA LYS A 53 -11.73 -21.48 -0.56
C LYS A 53 -10.48 -20.61 -0.61
N PHE A 54 -10.52 -19.55 -1.40
CA PHE A 54 -9.44 -18.59 -1.56
C PHE A 54 -9.86 -17.25 -0.97
N CYS A 55 -9.03 -16.69 -0.09
CA CYS A 55 -9.11 -15.28 0.29
C CYS A 55 -7.96 -14.56 -0.41
N ILE A 56 -8.28 -13.68 -1.35
CA ILE A 56 -7.31 -13.06 -2.25
C ILE A 56 -7.27 -11.56 -1.97
N LYS A 57 -6.08 -11.07 -1.60
CA LYS A 57 -5.81 -9.64 -1.55
C LYS A 57 -5.51 -9.16 -2.96
N THR A 58 -6.30 -8.21 -3.44
CA THR A 58 -6.16 -7.64 -4.77
C THR A 58 -5.85 -6.15 -4.70
N CYS A 59 -5.10 -5.68 -5.69
CA CYS A 59 -4.93 -4.27 -5.98
C CYS A 59 -5.91 -3.89 -7.09
N ALA A 60 -6.76 -2.91 -6.82
CA ALA A 60 -7.63 -2.30 -7.81
C ALA A 60 -7.04 -0.98 -8.30
N ASP A 61 -7.67 -0.30 -9.26
CA ASP A 61 -7.27 1.07 -9.69
C ASP A 61 -7.43 2.14 -8.60
N THR A 62 -7.91 1.73 -7.44
CA THR A 62 -8.07 2.54 -6.25
C THR A 62 -6.89 2.33 -5.30
N GLU A 63 -6.56 3.35 -4.51
CA GLU A 63 -5.57 3.24 -3.41
C GLU A 63 -6.02 2.24 -2.33
N ASP A 64 -7.27 1.76 -2.39
CA ASP A 64 -7.86 0.76 -1.51
C ASP A 64 -7.50 -0.68 -1.93
N HIS A 65 -7.23 -1.53 -0.93
CA HIS A 65 -7.13 -2.97 -1.14
C HIS A 65 -8.53 -3.60 -1.17
N VAL A 66 -8.76 -4.44 -2.18
CA VAL A 66 -9.99 -5.22 -2.30
C VAL A 66 -9.67 -6.66 -1.91
N TYR A 67 -10.34 -7.16 -0.89
CA TYR A 67 -10.26 -8.54 -0.47
C TYR A 67 -11.41 -9.30 -1.11
N VAL A 68 -11.06 -10.39 -1.77
CA VAL A 68 -12.03 -11.17 -2.52
C VAL A 68 -12.01 -12.61 -2.03
N THR A 69 -13.16 -13.09 -1.60
CA THR A 69 -13.33 -14.47 -1.15
C THR A 69 -14.02 -15.28 -2.24
N VAL A 70 -13.34 -16.31 -2.73
CA VAL A 70 -13.80 -17.17 -3.82
C VAL A 70 -13.84 -18.62 -3.37
N LEU A 71 -14.93 -19.31 -3.69
CA LEU A 71 -15.06 -20.75 -3.51
C LEU A 71 -14.86 -21.46 -4.85
N GLU A 72 -13.96 -22.42 -4.90
CA GLU A 72 -13.78 -23.37 -5.99
C GLU A 72 -14.35 -24.72 -5.52
N ASP A 73 -15.41 -25.19 -6.16
CA ASP A 73 -15.99 -26.49 -5.85
C ASP A 73 -15.14 -27.66 -6.42
N LEU A 74 -15.53 -28.90 -6.14
CA LEU A 74 -14.83 -30.09 -6.64
C LEU A 74 -14.89 -30.26 -8.17
N SER A 75 -15.80 -29.54 -8.86
CA SER A 75 -15.88 -29.51 -10.32
C SER A 75 -14.98 -28.45 -10.95
N GLY A 76 -14.36 -27.59 -10.12
CA GLY A 76 -13.55 -26.46 -10.56
C GLY A 76 -14.38 -25.21 -10.88
N LYS A 77 -15.66 -25.18 -10.54
CA LYS A 77 -16.52 -24.00 -10.70
C LYS A 77 -16.16 -22.99 -9.62
N LEU A 78 -16.00 -21.72 -10.03
CA LEU A 78 -15.70 -20.60 -9.13
C LEU A 78 -16.97 -19.84 -8.78
N GLU A 79 -17.13 -19.50 -7.51
CA GLU A 79 -18.21 -18.66 -7.01
C GLU A 79 -17.65 -17.56 -6.09
N LEU A 80 -18.03 -16.31 -6.38
CA LEU A 80 -17.67 -15.16 -5.56
C LEU A 80 -18.55 -15.12 -4.30
N GLU A 81 -17.94 -15.29 -3.13
CA GLU A 81 -18.66 -15.29 -1.86
C GLU A 81 -18.76 -13.87 -1.29
N SER A 82 -17.62 -13.19 -1.10
CA SER A 82 -17.55 -11.84 -0.55
C SER A 82 -16.57 -10.95 -1.30
N VAL A 83 -16.86 -9.64 -1.25
CA VAL A 83 -15.96 -8.58 -1.69
C VAL A 83 -15.94 -7.56 -0.59
N ASP A 84 -14.77 -7.35 -0.02
CA ASP A 84 -14.57 -6.47 1.11
C ASP A 84 -13.58 -5.39 0.69
N VAL A 85 -14.06 -4.15 0.60
CA VAL A 85 -13.24 -2.98 0.30
C VAL A 85 -12.71 -2.45 1.61
N ARG A 86 -11.40 -2.57 1.81
CA ARG A 86 -10.76 -2.05 3.02
C ARG A 86 -9.95 -0.82 2.65
N LYS A 87 -10.39 0.33 3.16
CA LYS A 87 -9.59 1.55 3.14
C LYS A 87 -8.37 1.33 4.03
N LEU A 88 -7.20 1.70 3.54
CA LEU A 88 -6.05 1.89 4.42
C LEU A 88 -6.44 3.01 5.40
N SER A 89 -6.48 2.70 6.71
CA SER A 89 -6.78 3.72 7.71
C SER A 89 -5.73 4.82 7.63
N THR A 90 -6.18 6.07 7.58
CA THR A 90 -5.28 7.21 7.67
C THR A 90 -4.71 7.32 9.08
N GLN A 91 -3.45 7.74 9.17
CA GLN A 91 -2.62 7.88 10.37
C GLN A 91 -3.29 8.61 11.58
N SER A 92 -4.36 9.36 11.32
CA SER A 92 -5.20 10.07 12.29
C SER A 92 -5.97 9.12 13.22
N ASP A 93 -6.46 8.00 12.71
CA ASP A 93 -7.50 7.25 13.42
C ASP A 93 -6.92 6.21 14.38
N ALA A 94 -5.72 5.70 14.09
CA ALA A 94 -5.02 4.71 14.93
C ALA A 94 -4.29 5.33 16.14
N ALA A 95 -4.00 6.63 16.09
CA ALA A 95 -3.16 7.32 17.06
C ALA A 95 -3.78 7.50 18.46
N ASN A 96 -5.11 7.62 18.50
CA ASN A 96 -5.84 7.99 19.70
C ASN A 96 -6.49 6.79 20.39
N ALA A 97 -6.24 5.58 19.90
CA ALA A 97 -7.17 4.49 20.09
C ALA A 97 -6.79 3.53 21.23
N PHE A 98 -5.60 2.89 21.32
CA PHE A 98 -5.49 1.74 22.23
C PHE A 98 -4.10 1.41 22.85
N PRO A 99 -4.06 0.97 24.13
CA PRO A 99 -2.86 0.48 24.83
C PRO A 99 -2.42 -0.98 24.52
N ASP A 100 -3.20 -1.76 23.75
CA ASP A 100 -2.97 -3.21 23.51
C ASP A 100 -1.97 -3.55 22.37
N ILE A 101 -1.35 -2.52 21.77
CA ILE A 101 -0.34 -2.66 20.71
C ILE A 101 0.90 -3.46 21.20
N LEU A 102 1.13 -3.51 22.52
CA LEU A 102 2.25 -4.24 23.13
C LEU A 102 2.17 -5.76 22.94
N GLU A 103 0.97 -6.33 22.98
CA GLU A 103 0.77 -7.78 22.82
C GLU A 103 0.93 -8.20 21.36
N VAL A 104 0.41 -7.36 20.45
CA VAL A 104 0.56 -7.51 19.00
C VAL A 104 2.04 -7.50 18.58
N LYS A 105 2.84 -6.58 19.16
CA LYS A 105 4.29 -6.57 18.96
C LYS A 105 4.94 -7.87 19.39
N GLN A 106 4.64 -8.36 20.59
CA GLN A 106 5.27 -9.59 21.11
C GLN A 106 5.01 -10.79 20.20
N GLN A 107 3.80 -10.89 19.64
CA GLN A 107 3.48 -11.94 18.66
C GLN A 107 4.24 -11.77 17.33
N ALA A 108 4.44 -10.53 16.87
CA ALA A 108 5.25 -10.23 15.68
C ALA A 108 6.74 -10.57 15.88
N GLU A 109 7.31 -10.22 17.03
CA GLU A 109 8.70 -10.55 17.41
C GLU A 109 8.93 -12.07 17.46
N GLN A 110 7.97 -12.81 18.00
CA GLN A 110 8.00 -14.28 18.04
C GLN A 110 7.98 -14.89 16.63
N ARG A 111 7.20 -14.34 15.70
CA ARG A 111 7.12 -14.83 14.31
C ARG A 111 8.36 -14.47 13.49
N ALA A 112 8.96 -13.30 13.71
CA ALA A 112 10.11 -12.81 12.94
C ALA A 112 11.47 -13.23 13.53
N GLY A 113 11.51 -13.71 14.77
CA GLY A 113 12.75 -14.14 15.43
C GLY A 113 13.72 -12.99 15.75
N LYS A 114 13.24 -11.74 15.78
CA LYS A 114 13.99 -10.54 16.18
C LYS A 114 13.11 -9.66 17.07
N LYS A 115 13.71 -9.00 18.05
CA LYS A 115 13.04 -7.98 18.86
C LYS A 115 12.88 -6.69 18.07
N TYR A 116 11.72 -6.07 18.20
CA TYR A 116 11.38 -4.75 17.69
C TYR A 116 11.19 -3.80 18.89
N ASP A 117 11.20 -2.49 18.72
CA ASP A 117 10.79 -1.57 19.79
C ASP A 117 9.32 -1.19 19.62
N LEU A 118 8.57 -1.08 20.73
CA LEU A 118 7.14 -0.79 20.67
C LEU A 118 6.98 0.70 20.53
N PHE A 119 6.56 1.18 19.37
CA PHE A 119 6.10 2.56 19.29
C PHE A 119 5.11 2.72 18.14
N LYS A 120 4.20 3.69 18.29
CA LYS A 120 3.99 4.61 17.17
C LYS A 120 5.31 5.36 16.98
N ALA A 121 6.20 4.88 16.13
CA ALA A 121 7.44 5.58 15.80
C ALA A 121 7.75 5.46 14.31
N THR A 122 7.72 6.60 13.62
CA THR A 122 8.81 6.93 12.70
C THR A 122 10.11 6.79 13.48
N CYS A 123 10.83 5.69 13.28
CA CYS A 123 12.23 5.57 13.68
C CYS A 123 13.03 6.44 12.71
N ALA A 124 13.55 7.56 13.20
CA ALA A 124 14.40 8.47 12.43
C ALA A 124 15.85 7.96 12.27
N ASP A 125 16.13 6.68 12.55
CA ASP A 125 17.50 6.14 12.51
C ASP A 125 17.70 4.89 11.64
N THR A 126 16.64 4.37 10.99
CA THR A 126 16.77 3.28 10.01
C THR A 126 15.74 3.44 8.90
N GLU A 127 16.14 3.29 7.63
CA GLU A 127 15.32 3.49 6.40
C GLU A 127 14.08 2.57 6.26
N ASP A 128 13.76 1.78 7.29
CA ASP A 128 12.72 0.76 7.32
C ASP A 128 11.57 1.19 8.25
N HIS A 129 10.37 1.35 7.69
CA HIS A 129 9.15 1.66 8.44
C HIS A 129 8.30 0.40 8.61
N VAL A 130 8.00 0.00 9.85
CA VAL A 130 7.15 -1.17 10.12
C VAL A 130 5.71 -0.73 10.33
N TYR A 131 4.81 -1.22 9.45
CA TYR A 131 3.37 -1.05 9.55
C TYR A 131 2.75 -2.31 10.10
N VAL A 132 1.92 -2.16 11.11
CA VAL A 132 1.20 -3.27 11.72
C VAL A 132 -0.28 -3.04 11.47
N THR A 133 -0.90 -3.91 10.67
CA THR A 133 -2.35 -3.91 10.47
C THR A 133 -2.97 -4.75 11.57
N VAL A 134 -3.80 -4.12 12.39
CA VAL A 134 -4.57 -4.77 13.45
C VAL A 134 -6.04 -4.62 13.10
N LEU A 135 -6.78 -5.72 13.15
CA LEU A 135 -8.22 -5.74 12.95
C LEU A 135 -8.91 -5.76 14.29
N GLU A 136 -9.98 -4.98 14.42
CA GLU A 136 -10.92 -5.11 15.52
C GLU A 136 -12.09 -5.96 15.04
N ASP A 137 -12.36 -7.07 15.73
CA ASP A 137 -13.54 -7.88 15.45
C ASP A 137 -14.82 -7.23 16.03
N LEU A 138 -15.98 -7.82 15.72
CA LEU A 138 -17.28 -7.32 16.21
C LEU A 138 -17.46 -7.43 17.74
N SER A 139 -16.53 -8.09 18.45
CA SER A 139 -16.49 -8.18 19.90
C SER A 139 -15.56 -7.13 20.54
N GLY A 140 -14.89 -6.31 19.72
CA GLY A 140 -13.90 -5.33 20.16
C GLY A 140 -12.51 -5.92 20.38
N LYS A 141 -12.28 -7.17 19.96
CA LYS A 141 -10.98 -7.85 20.14
C LYS A 141 -10.06 -7.51 18.97
N LEU A 142 -8.85 -7.10 19.30
CA LEU A 142 -7.81 -6.75 18.34
C LEU A 142 -7.01 -8.00 17.91
N GLU A 143 -6.92 -8.25 16.60
CA GLU A 143 -6.15 -9.34 16.01
C GLU A 143 -5.12 -8.80 15.00
N LEU A 144 -3.87 -9.23 15.15
CA LEU A 144 -2.79 -8.91 14.22
C LEU A 144 -3.05 -9.56 12.85
N GLU A 145 -3.33 -8.76 11.84
CA GLU A 145 -3.55 -9.24 10.47
C GLU A 145 -2.25 -9.31 9.66
N SER A 146 -1.48 -8.22 9.62
CA SER A 146 -0.23 -8.18 8.88
C SER A 146 0.82 -7.28 9.54
N VAL A 147 2.09 -7.63 9.28
CA VAL A 147 3.24 -6.76 9.54
C VAL A 147 3.89 -6.50 8.20
N ASP A 148 3.79 -5.27 7.72
CA ASP A 148 4.33 -4.80 6.45
C ASP A 148 5.54 -3.90 6.72
N VAL A 149 6.73 -4.34 6.31
CA VAL A 149 7.91 -3.48 6.33
C VAL A 149 7.95 -2.66 5.04
N ARG A 150 7.74 -1.36 5.16
CA ARG A 150 7.86 -0.38 4.08
C ARG A 150 9.30 0.11 4.05
N LYS A 151 10.05 -0.34 3.05
CA LYS A 151 11.43 0.07 2.82
C LYS A 151 11.50 1.05 1.66
N LEU A 152 12.29 2.10 1.82
CA LEU A 152 12.65 2.98 0.71
C LEU A 152 13.97 2.51 0.09
N SER A 153 14.07 2.66 -1.23
CA SER A 153 15.33 2.48 -1.94
C SER A 153 16.35 3.50 -1.48
N THR A 154 17.61 3.28 -1.85
CA THR A 154 18.62 4.33 -1.76
C THR A 154 18.22 5.56 -2.58
N GLN A 155 18.73 6.72 -2.17
CA GLN A 155 18.44 7.99 -2.83
C GLN A 155 19.06 8.04 -4.23
N SER A 156 18.27 8.48 -5.21
CA SER A 156 18.66 8.65 -6.62
C SER A 156 18.44 10.09 -7.09
N ASP A 157 19.19 10.53 -8.11
CA ASP A 157 19.04 11.86 -8.72
C ASP A 157 17.75 11.94 -9.55
N ALA A 158 16.99 13.03 -9.42
CA ALA A 158 15.67 13.17 -10.03
C ALA A 158 15.65 14.01 -11.31
N ALA A 159 16.79 14.51 -11.81
CA ALA A 159 16.82 15.54 -12.85
C ALA A 159 16.06 15.16 -14.13
N ASN A 160 16.05 13.87 -14.49
CA ASN A 160 15.38 13.35 -15.68
C ASN A 160 14.40 12.21 -15.36
N ALA A 161 14.13 11.92 -14.08
CA ALA A 161 13.33 10.77 -13.68
C ALA A 161 11.81 10.99 -13.85
N PHE A 162 11.36 12.25 -13.92
CA PHE A 162 9.94 12.62 -13.90
C PHE A 162 9.60 13.58 -15.04
N PRO A 163 9.39 13.08 -16.28
CA PRO A 163 9.07 13.93 -17.43
C PRO A 163 7.71 14.64 -17.28
N ASP A 164 6.81 14.12 -16.45
CA ASP A 164 5.48 14.65 -16.15
C ASP A 164 5.40 15.45 -14.84
N ILE A 165 6.55 15.87 -14.29
CA ILE A 165 6.63 16.63 -13.03
C ILE A 165 5.80 17.93 -13.07
N LEU A 166 5.59 18.52 -14.24
CA LEU A 166 4.74 19.71 -14.42
C LEU A 166 3.25 19.40 -14.24
N GLU A 167 2.77 18.20 -14.57
CA GLU A 167 1.40 17.78 -14.26
C GLU A 167 1.25 17.58 -12.75
N VAL A 168 2.26 17.02 -12.08
CA VAL A 168 2.29 16.86 -10.62
C VAL A 168 2.36 18.22 -9.92
N LYS A 169 3.06 19.20 -10.48
CA LYS A 169 3.09 20.59 -9.97
C LYS A 169 1.68 21.15 -9.80
N GLN A 170 0.84 21.02 -10.83
CA GLN A 170 -0.53 21.54 -10.78
C GLN A 170 -1.34 20.91 -9.63
N GLN A 171 -1.20 19.60 -9.42
CA GLN A 171 -1.84 18.89 -8.31
C GLN A 171 -1.30 19.36 -6.95
N ALA A 172 0.01 19.61 -6.84
CA ALA A 172 0.64 20.08 -5.61
C ALA A 172 0.21 21.50 -5.25
N GLU A 173 0.14 22.40 -6.23
CA GLU A 173 -0.34 23.77 -6.04
C GLU A 173 -1.81 23.82 -5.62
N GLN A 174 -2.65 22.99 -6.26
CA GLN A 174 -4.06 22.87 -5.88
C GLN A 174 -4.22 22.38 -4.44
N ARG A 175 -3.43 21.37 -4.03
CA ARG A 175 -3.49 20.81 -2.68
C ARG A 175 -2.96 21.77 -1.62
N ALA A 176 -1.85 22.46 -1.90
CA ALA A 176 -1.23 23.40 -0.98
C ALA A 176 -1.92 24.79 -0.96
N GLY A 177 -2.84 25.05 -1.90
CA GLY A 177 -3.52 26.34 -2.02
C GLY A 177 -2.59 27.50 -2.39
N LYS A 178 -1.41 27.22 -2.96
CA LYS A 178 -0.41 28.23 -3.32
C LYS A 178 0.32 27.87 -4.61
N LYS A 179 0.93 28.87 -5.25
CA LYS A 179 1.74 28.70 -6.46
C LYS A 179 3.21 28.50 -6.13
N TYR A 180 3.88 27.73 -6.97
CA TYR A 180 5.32 27.50 -6.87
C TYR A 180 6.02 28.14 -8.08
N ASP A 181 6.89 29.11 -7.84
CA ASP A 181 7.59 29.82 -8.92
C ASP A 181 8.65 28.93 -9.60
N LEU A 182 9.29 28.07 -8.82
CA LEU A 182 10.17 27.00 -9.27
C LEU A 182 9.53 25.65 -8.97
N PHE A 183 9.83 24.61 -9.74
CA PHE A 183 9.39 23.25 -9.42
C PHE A 183 10.33 22.23 -10.05
N LYS A 184 11.49 22.04 -9.41
CA LYS A 184 12.56 21.18 -9.92
C LYS A 184 12.77 20.00 -9.00
N ALA A 185 12.55 18.78 -9.51
CA ALA A 185 12.88 17.56 -8.79
C ALA A 185 14.40 17.48 -8.58
N VAL A 186 14.83 17.14 -7.37
CA VAL A 186 16.25 17.10 -6.97
C VAL A 186 16.69 15.67 -6.77
N ASN A 187 16.02 14.95 -5.88
CA ASN A 187 16.30 13.55 -5.62
C ASN A 187 15.01 12.82 -5.25
N PHE A 188 15.07 11.49 -5.31
CA PHE A 188 13.94 10.66 -4.95
C PHE A 188 14.38 9.35 -4.30
N LYS A 189 13.46 8.74 -3.57
CA LYS A 189 13.50 7.33 -3.19
C LYS A 189 12.28 6.61 -3.74
N THR A 190 12.41 5.32 -4.01
CA THR A 190 11.33 4.48 -4.47
C THR A 190 10.85 3.61 -3.32
N LEU A 191 9.54 3.43 -3.17
CA LEU A 191 9.02 2.46 -2.23
C LEU A 191 9.29 1.04 -2.74
N GLU A 192 10.12 0.29 -2.03
CA GLU A 192 10.37 -1.12 -2.30
C GLU A 192 9.12 -1.91 -1.87
N THR A 193 8.12 -1.95 -2.74
CA THR A 193 6.93 -2.78 -2.56
C THR A 193 6.83 -3.82 -3.65
N ASN A 194 6.15 -4.92 -3.32
CA ASN A 194 5.69 -5.90 -4.29
C ASN A 194 4.38 -5.47 -4.98
N LEU A 195 4.00 -4.18 -4.98
CA LEU A 195 2.82 -3.68 -5.69
C LEU A 195 3.08 -3.73 -7.19
N CYS A 196 2.37 -4.63 -7.88
CA CYS A 196 2.42 -4.71 -9.34
C CYS A 196 1.47 -3.67 -9.93
N GLY A 197 1.97 -2.82 -10.83
CA GLY A 197 1.18 -1.86 -11.59
C GLY A 197 1.35 -0.40 -11.19
N TYR A 198 1.97 -0.10 -10.05
CA TYR A 198 2.32 1.27 -9.64
C TYR A 198 3.66 1.31 -8.92
N THR A 199 4.52 2.23 -9.33
CA THR A 199 5.73 2.59 -8.58
C THR A 199 5.42 3.81 -7.72
N THR A 200 5.65 3.73 -6.42
CA THR A 200 5.51 4.89 -5.53
C THR A 200 6.87 5.55 -5.35
N TYR A 201 6.94 6.84 -5.64
CA TYR A 201 8.14 7.65 -5.48
C TYR A 201 7.94 8.68 -4.38
N PHE A 202 9.00 8.91 -3.62
CA PHE A 202 9.13 10.00 -2.67
C PHE A 202 10.13 10.99 -3.25
N VAL A 203 9.66 12.11 -3.77
CA VAL A 203 10.44 13.03 -4.60
C VAL A 203 10.63 14.36 -3.87
N LYS A 204 11.87 14.73 -3.59
CA LYS A 204 12.20 16.07 -3.09
C LYS A 204 12.22 17.04 -4.27
N VAL A 205 11.46 18.12 -4.15
CA VAL A 205 11.31 19.15 -5.17
C VAL A 205 11.69 20.51 -4.59
N HIS A 206 12.55 21.23 -5.30
CA HIS A 206 12.90 22.61 -5.02
C HIS A 206 11.82 23.53 -5.62
N VAL A 207 11.20 24.36 -4.76
CA VAL A 207 9.98 25.10 -5.12
C VAL A 207 10.12 26.63 -5.09
N ASN A 208 11.26 27.15 -4.66
CA ASN A 208 11.50 28.59 -4.51
C ASN A 208 12.71 29.02 -5.34
N THR A 209 12.70 30.24 -5.88
CA THR A 209 13.86 30.83 -6.57
C THR A 209 14.96 31.28 -5.61
N ASN A 210 14.61 31.56 -4.35
CA ASN A 210 15.56 32.09 -3.35
C ASN A 210 16.40 31.00 -2.64
N HIS A 211 16.52 29.81 -3.24
CA HIS A 211 17.25 28.63 -2.70
C HIS A 211 16.69 28.01 -1.40
N ASP A 212 15.77 28.70 -0.73
CA ASP A 212 15.12 28.26 0.51
C ASP A 212 13.68 27.87 0.23
N GLY A 213 13.44 26.56 0.03
CA GLY A 213 12.09 26.02 -0.06
C GLY A 213 12.03 24.71 -0.81
N TYR A 214 11.78 23.64 -0.06
CA TYR A 214 11.60 22.30 -0.61
C TYR A 214 10.26 21.74 -0.16
N VAL A 215 9.74 20.85 -0.99
CA VAL A 215 8.63 19.96 -0.64
C VAL A 215 9.05 18.54 -0.93
N ILE A 216 8.50 17.58 -0.21
CA ILE A 216 8.65 16.16 -0.55
C ILE A 216 7.28 15.67 -1.01
N LEU A 217 7.23 15.11 -2.21
CA LEU A 217 6.02 14.61 -2.84
C LEU A 217 5.99 13.08 -2.75
N ARG A 218 4.84 12.52 -2.42
CA ARG A 218 4.54 11.12 -2.61
C ARG A 218 3.76 10.99 -3.91
N ILE A 219 4.36 10.33 -4.89
CA ILE A 219 3.83 10.23 -6.25
C ILE A 219 3.57 8.77 -6.58
N GLY A 220 2.36 8.45 -7.02
CA GLY A 220 2.03 7.17 -7.61
C GLY A 220 2.23 7.24 -9.12
N HIS A 221 3.10 6.38 -9.65
CA HIS A 221 3.37 6.30 -11.08
C HIS A 221 2.89 4.95 -11.63
N PRO A 222 1.83 4.92 -12.46
CA PRO A 222 1.33 3.67 -13.02
C PRO A 222 2.34 3.04 -13.98
N VAL A 223 2.43 1.71 -14.01
CA VAL A 223 3.25 0.96 -14.96
C VAL A 223 2.39 0.58 -16.17
N VAL A 224 1.99 1.59 -16.95
CA VAL A 224 1.13 1.46 -18.15
C VAL A 224 1.69 2.30 -19.32
N PRO A 225 1.30 2.04 -20.59
CA PRO A 225 1.66 2.91 -21.71
C PRO A 225 1.10 4.34 -21.52
N ASN A 226 1.94 5.36 -21.70
CA ASN A 226 1.63 6.77 -21.36
C ASN A 226 1.18 6.97 -19.90
N PRO A 227 2.04 6.63 -18.92
CA PRO A 227 1.68 6.76 -17.52
C PRO A 227 1.59 8.23 -17.13
N LYS A 228 0.52 8.60 -16.42
CA LYS A 228 0.39 9.91 -15.78
C LYS A 228 0.59 9.74 -14.28
N SER A 229 1.59 10.42 -13.73
CA SER A 229 1.86 10.46 -12.31
C SER A 229 0.73 11.17 -11.55
N LYS A 230 0.33 10.57 -10.44
CA LYS A 230 -0.66 11.13 -9.53
C LYS A 230 0.00 11.52 -8.22
N LEU A 231 -0.29 12.73 -7.75
CA LEU A 231 0.13 13.16 -6.43
C LEU A 231 -0.73 12.45 -5.38
N ILE A 232 -0.10 11.59 -4.58
CA ILE A 232 -0.72 10.90 -3.45
C ILE A 232 -0.73 11.83 -2.25
N ASN A 233 0.44 12.35 -1.87
CA ASN A 233 0.57 13.33 -0.79
C ASN A 233 1.78 14.26 -0.92
N LEU A 234 1.86 15.30 -0.08
CA LEU A 234 2.99 16.22 -0.03
C LEU A 234 3.30 16.69 1.39
N LEU A 235 4.59 16.89 1.67
CA LEU A 235 5.08 17.55 2.87
C LEU A 235 5.68 18.91 2.49
N GLU A 236 5.22 19.96 3.16
CA GLU A 236 5.70 21.33 2.96
C GLU A 236 6.83 21.70 3.94
N ASN A 237 7.41 22.89 3.72
CA ASN A 237 8.38 23.52 4.61
C ASN A 237 9.63 22.66 4.85
N LYS A 238 10.13 22.01 3.80
CA LYS A 238 11.35 21.22 3.83
C LYS A 238 12.56 22.01 3.38
N THR A 239 13.74 21.53 3.78
CA THR A 239 15.04 22.06 3.40
C THR A 239 15.78 21.10 2.44
N LEU A 240 16.89 21.56 1.88
CA LEU A 240 17.74 20.71 1.04
C LEU A 240 18.26 19.49 1.82
N ASN A 241 18.56 19.68 3.11
CA ASN A 241 19.20 18.68 3.97
C ASN A 241 18.21 17.71 4.61
N ASP A 242 16.91 18.02 4.64
CA ASP A 242 15.90 17.14 5.24
C ASP A 242 15.88 15.80 4.50
N PRO A 243 15.94 14.65 5.18
CA PRO A 243 15.94 13.36 4.51
C PRO A 243 14.62 13.12 3.76
N VAL A 244 14.72 12.33 2.67
CA VAL A 244 13.52 11.76 2.03
C VAL A 244 13.16 10.50 2.80
N GLU A 245 12.08 10.59 3.56
CA GLU A 245 11.54 9.52 4.41
C GLU A 245 10.15 9.11 3.93
N TYR A 246 9.68 7.97 4.42
CA TYR A 246 8.32 7.53 4.14
C TYR A 246 7.33 8.44 4.87
N PHE A 247 6.23 8.77 4.18
CA PHE A 247 5.05 9.37 4.77
C PHE A 247 3.80 8.89 4.03
N GLU A 248 2.65 8.91 4.72
CA GLU A 248 1.36 8.64 4.09
C GLU A 248 0.85 9.86 3.32
#